data_AF-A0A4R3TBH5-F1
#
_entry.id   AF-A0A4R3TBH5-F1
#
_cell.length_a   1.000
_cell.length_b   1.000
_cell.length_c   1.000
_cell.angle_alpha   90.00
_cell.angle_beta   90.00
_cell.angle_gamma   90.00
#
_symmetry.space_group_name_H-M   'P 1'
#
loop_
_entity.id
_entity.type
_entity.pdbx_description
1 polymer ?
#
loop_
_entity_poly.entity_id
_entity_poly.type
_entity_poly.pdbx_seq_one_letter_code
_entity_poly.pdbx_strand_id
1 'polypeptide(L)'
;MGPGMSNKTTPRGTALRLRLASALVVTSICVALCANTAPVPSPADQYGALFSDVQENKIFEDGKTFVDAVPRTDPATIMRKFEAAKPTTPQELRAFVLAEFIVPGINDTAPTAMRAHIKALSPQLVRRDAQAPHAGDSAIHLEQPYVVPGGRFREMYYWAYITNIFSL
;
A
#
# COMPACT_ATOMS: atom_id res chain seq x y z
N MET A 1 -88.49 -12.07 30.44
CA MET A 1 -88.42 -12.87 29.21
C MET A 1 -87.61 -12.06 28.21
N GLY A 2 -86.41 -12.52 27.87
CA GLY A 2 -85.51 -11.82 26.96
C GLY A 2 -84.07 -12.35 27.12
N PRO A 3 -83.68 -13.38 26.36
CA PRO A 3 -82.29 -13.79 26.24
C PRO A 3 -81.65 -13.08 25.03
N GLY A 4 -80.34 -12.88 25.08
CA GLY A 4 -79.60 -12.28 23.97
C GLY A 4 -78.10 -12.25 24.21
N MET A 5 -77.48 -13.42 24.34
CA MET A 5 -76.04 -13.58 24.18
C MET A 5 -75.62 -13.20 22.76
N SER A 6 -74.58 -12.39 22.61
CA SER A 6 -73.81 -12.31 21.36
C SER A 6 -72.32 -12.11 21.64
N ASN A 7 -71.56 -13.14 21.24
CA ASN A 7 -70.12 -13.29 21.34
C ASN A 7 -69.37 -12.20 20.57
N LYS A 8 -68.35 -11.60 21.18
CA LYS A 8 -67.30 -10.87 20.46
C LYS A 8 -66.03 -11.71 20.41
N THR A 9 -65.78 -12.29 19.24
CA THR A 9 -64.55 -12.97 18.85
C THR A 9 -63.44 -11.95 18.58
N THR A 10 -62.30 -12.08 19.25
CA THR A 10 -61.09 -11.27 19.04
C THR A 10 -60.24 -11.87 17.90
N PRO A 11 -59.85 -11.12 16.86
CA PRO A 11 -58.91 -11.64 15.86
C PRO A 11 -57.47 -11.47 16.35
N ARG A 12 -56.86 -12.56 16.83
CA ARG A 12 -55.40 -12.70 17.00
C ARG A 12 -54.81 -13.19 15.67
N GLY A 13 -54.23 -12.31 14.84
CA GLY A 13 -53.67 -12.78 13.56
C GLY A 13 -52.72 -11.86 12.78
N THR A 14 -52.57 -10.58 13.14
CA THR A 14 -51.86 -9.62 12.28
C THR A 14 -50.45 -9.24 12.74
N ALA A 15 -50.08 -9.52 13.99
CA ALA A 15 -48.81 -9.04 14.56
C ALA A 15 -47.56 -9.83 14.13
N LEU A 16 -47.71 -11.06 13.61
CA LEU A 16 -46.56 -11.95 13.32
C LEU A 16 -45.98 -11.74 11.92
N ARG A 17 -46.76 -11.26 10.94
CA ARG A 17 -46.28 -11.02 9.57
C ARG A 17 -45.44 -9.76 9.43
N LEU A 18 -45.58 -8.79 10.34
CA LEU A 18 -44.88 -7.51 10.24
C LEU A 18 -43.45 -7.54 10.81
N ARG A 19 -43.13 -8.45 11.74
CA ARG A 19 -41.78 -8.54 12.32
C ARG A 19 -40.75 -9.30 11.47
N LEU A 20 -41.20 -10.21 10.60
CA LEU A 20 -40.33 -10.93 9.66
C LEU A 20 -39.91 -10.06 8.47
N ALA A 21 -40.78 -9.16 7.99
CA ALA A 21 -40.47 -8.25 6.89
C ALA A 21 -39.42 -7.20 7.30
N SER A 22 -39.47 -6.68 8.53
CA SER A 22 -38.50 -5.69 9.02
C SER A 22 -37.11 -6.26 9.25
N ALA A 23 -36.99 -7.51 9.72
CA ALA A 23 -35.70 -8.17 9.91
C ALA A 23 -35.01 -8.46 8.56
N LEU A 24 -35.76 -8.84 7.53
CA LEU A 24 -35.20 -9.10 6.19
C LEU A 24 -34.70 -7.82 5.51
N VAL A 25 -35.42 -6.70 5.67
CA VAL A 25 -35.07 -5.41 5.08
C VAL A 25 -33.85 -4.77 5.77
N VAL A 26 -33.76 -4.84 7.10
CA VAL A 26 -32.60 -4.30 7.85
C VAL A 26 -31.33 -5.10 7.58
N THR A 27 -31.44 -6.42 7.36
CA THR A 27 -30.27 -7.25 7.04
C THR A 27 -29.76 -6.99 5.61
N SER A 28 -30.64 -6.74 4.63
CA SER A 28 -30.23 -6.34 3.27
C SER A 28 -29.55 -4.97 3.20
N ILE A 29 -29.91 -4.03 4.08
CA ILE A 29 -29.29 -2.70 4.12
C ILE A 29 -27.86 -2.77 4.70
N CYS A 30 -27.61 -3.62 5.69
CA CYS A 30 -26.26 -3.80 6.25
C CYS A 30 -25.27 -4.47 5.29
N VAL A 31 -25.72 -5.36 4.40
CA VAL A 31 -24.83 -6.02 3.42
C VAL A 31 -24.38 -5.06 2.31
N ALA A 32 -25.21 -4.09 1.94
CA ALA A 32 -24.91 -3.14 0.87
C ALA A 32 -23.88 -2.06 1.25
N LEU A 33 -23.76 -1.71 2.54
CA LEU A 33 -22.81 -0.67 2.99
C LEU A 33 -21.36 -1.18 3.11
N CYS A 34 -21.13 -2.49 3.13
CA CYS A 34 -19.80 -3.06 3.37
C CYS A 34 -19.02 -3.43 2.09
N ALA A 35 -19.59 -3.22 0.89
CA ALA A 35 -19.08 -3.87 -0.33
C ALA A 35 -18.53 -2.95 -1.43
N ASN A 36 -18.35 -1.64 -1.20
CA ASN A 36 -17.92 -0.74 -2.28
C ASN A 36 -16.65 0.05 -1.92
N THR A 37 -15.53 -0.65 -1.74
CA THR A 37 -14.20 -0.02 -1.87
C THR A 37 -13.91 0.14 -3.35
N ALA A 38 -14.10 1.35 -3.89
CA ALA A 38 -13.65 1.65 -5.25
C ALA A 38 -12.14 1.36 -5.37
N PRO A 39 -11.68 0.77 -6.48
CA PRO A 39 -10.26 0.51 -6.67
C PRO A 39 -9.47 1.81 -6.62
N VAL A 40 -8.33 1.80 -5.92
CA VAL A 40 -7.39 2.92 -5.91
C VAL A 40 -6.86 3.08 -7.34
N PRO A 41 -6.98 4.27 -7.97
CA PRO A 41 -6.53 4.46 -9.34
C PRO A 41 -5.01 4.25 -9.43
N SER A 42 -4.56 3.58 -10.49
CA SER A 42 -3.14 3.44 -10.74
C SER A 42 -2.52 4.78 -11.15
N PRO A 43 -1.20 4.97 -11.05
CA PRO A 43 -0.54 6.19 -11.55
C PRO A 43 -0.84 6.47 -13.04
N ALA A 44 -0.99 5.43 -13.85
CA ALA A 44 -1.39 5.57 -15.24
C ALA A 44 -2.82 6.12 -15.37
N ASP A 45 -3.77 5.62 -14.55
CA ASP A 45 -5.15 6.14 -14.52
C ASP A 45 -5.20 7.57 -13.97
N GLN A 46 -4.31 7.89 -13.05
CA GLN A 46 -4.30 9.16 -12.31
C GLN A 46 -3.67 10.31 -13.11
N TYR A 47 -2.65 10.04 -13.93
CA TYR A 47 -1.88 11.06 -14.64
C TYR A 47 -1.96 10.97 -16.17
N GLY A 48 -2.52 9.89 -16.74
CA GLY A 48 -2.85 9.78 -18.16
C GLY A 48 -1.73 10.26 -19.10
N ALA A 49 -1.96 11.37 -19.81
CA ALA A 49 -1.02 11.96 -20.75
C ALA A 49 0.35 12.30 -20.12
N LEU A 50 0.37 12.86 -18.91
CA LEU A 50 1.63 13.13 -18.21
C LEU A 50 2.42 11.84 -17.97
N PHE A 51 1.73 10.75 -17.59
CA PHE A 51 2.38 9.46 -17.40
C PHE A 51 2.97 8.94 -18.72
N SER A 52 2.19 8.95 -19.80
CA SER A 52 2.68 8.53 -21.13
C SER A 52 3.89 9.35 -21.57
N ASP A 53 3.82 10.67 -21.49
CA ASP A 53 4.92 11.55 -21.92
C ASP A 53 6.20 11.30 -21.12
N VAL A 54 6.09 11.07 -19.81
CA VAL A 54 7.24 10.75 -18.95
C VAL A 54 7.89 9.41 -19.34
N GLN A 55 7.08 8.38 -19.59
CA GLN A 55 7.58 7.04 -19.93
C GLN A 55 8.16 6.98 -21.34
N GLU A 56 7.54 7.68 -22.31
CA GLU A 56 7.98 7.69 -23.71
C GLU A 56 9.25 8.52 -23.93
N ASN A 57 9.35 9.67 -23.25
CA ASN A 57 10.55 10.53 -23.35
C ASN A 57 11.73 10.04 -22.51
N LYS A 58 11.55 8.98 -21.70
CA LYS A 58 12.61 8.35 -20.87
C LYS A 58 13.43 9.37 -20.08
N ILE A 59 12.74 10.32 -19.43
CA ILE A 59 13.38 11.43 -18.71
C ILE A 59 14.07 11.01 -17.40
N PHE A 60 13.91 9.74 -17.00
CA PHE A 60 14.56 9.08 -15.87
C PHE A 60 15.28 7.81 -16.34
N GLU A 61 16.23 7.32 -15.53
CA GLU A 61 17.05 6.14 -15.86
C GLU A 61 16.23 4.86 -16.03
N ASP A 62 15.12 4.74 -15.31
CA ASP A 62 14.19 3.62 -15.39
C ASP A 62 12.71 4.07 -15.38
N GLY A 63 11.83 3.17 -15.84
CA GLY A 63 10.39 3.43 -15.95
C GLY A 63 9.60 3.28 -14.64
N LYS A 64 10.27 2.97 -13.52
CA LYS A 64 9.67 2.87 -12.18
C LYS A 64 9.89 4.14 -11.35
N THR A 65 10.92 4.92 -11.67
CA THR A 65 11.26 6.17 -10.98
C THR A 65 10.06 7.11 -10.85
N PHE A 66 9.27 7.31 -11.92
CA PHE A 66 8.08 8.16 -11.86
C PHE A 66 6.89 7.51 -11.14
N VAL A 67 6.74 6.19 -11.27
CA VAL A 67 5.69 5.41 -10.58
C VAL A 67 5.84 5.53 -9.06
N ASP A 68 7.08 5.59 -8.57
CA ASP A 68 7.39 5.74 -7.14
C ASP A 68 7.45 7.21 -6.69
N ALA A 69 7.22 8.17 -7.60
CA ALA A 69 7.22 9.58 -7.27
C ALA A 69 5.95 9.97 -6.51
N VAL A 70 6.11 10.79 -5.47
CA VAL A 70 4.99 11.24 -4.63
C VAL A 70 4.55 12.63 -5.08
N PRO A 71 3.27 12.85 -5.42
CA PRO A 71 2.78 14.16 -5.83
C PRO A 71 2.84 15.15 -4.64
N ARG A 72 3.28 16.38 -4.89
CA ARG A 72 3.34 17.43 -3.85
C ARG A 72 1.97 18.03 -3.54
N THR A 73 1.05 17.98 -4.49
CA THR A 73 -0.32 18.51 -4.36
C THR A 73 -1.32 17.53 -4.95
N ASP A 74 -2.61 17.86 -4.86
CA ASP A 74 -3.67 17.06 -5.47
C ASP A 74 -3.41 16.78 -6.97
N PRO A 75 -3.54 15.52 -7.43
CA PRO A 75 -3.30 15.12 -8.82
C PRO A 75 -4.06 15.94 -9.85
N ALA A 76 -5.32 16.30 -9.60
CA ALA A 76 -6.10 17.11 -10.54
C ALA A 76 -5.53 18.53 -10.67
N THR A 77 -4.91 19.05 -9.60
CA THR A 77 -4.18 20.32 -9.66
C THR A 77 -2.91 20.21 -10.47
N ILE A 78 -2.14 19.13 -10.31
CA ILE A 78 -0.94 18.87 -11.10
C ILE A 78 -1.29 18.74 -12.58
N MET A 79 -2.34 17.99 -12.92
CA MET A 79 -2.78 17.84 -14.32
C MET A 79 -3.24 19.17 -14.93
N ARG A 80 -3.92 20.04 -14.18
CA ARG A 80 -4.24 21.40 -14.67
C ARG A 80 -2.99 22.24 -14.94
N LYS A 81 -1.97 22.15 -14.07
CA LYS A 81 -0.69 22.83 -14.30
C LYS A 81 0.04 22.26 -15.51
N PHE A 82 0.00 20.95 -15.70
CA PHE A 82 0.58 20.27 -16.86
C PHE A 82 -0.05 20.76 -18.17
N GLU A 83 -1.39 20.80 -18.21
CA GLU A 83 -2.14 21.32 -19.37
C GLU A 83 -1.89 22.81 -19.63
N ALA A 84 -1.54 23.59 -18.60
CA ALA A 84 -1.20 25.00 -18.75
C ALA A 84 0.25 25.21 -19.21
N ALA A 85 1.19 24.41 -18.69
CA ALA A 85 2.61 24.52 -18.99
C ALA A 85 2.97 23.91 -20.35
N LYS A 86 2.32 22.80 -20.73
CA LYS A 86 2.55 22.02 -21.96
C LYS A 86 4.04 21.89 -22.30
N PRO A 87 4.85 21.25 -21.43
CA PRO A 87 6.26 21.07 -21.69
C PRO A 87 6.46 20.34 -23.02
N THR A 88 7.28 20.91 -23.90
CA THR A 88 7.48 20.40 -25.26
C THR A 88 8.78 19.64 -25.42
N THR A 89 9.73 19.86 -24.51
CA THR A 89 11.03 19.19 -24.51
C THR A 89 11.18 18.23 -23.33
N PRO A 90 12.00 17.16 -23.44
CA PRO A 90 12.28 16.26 -22.33
C PRO A 90 12.83 16.97 -21.08
N GLN A 91 13.62 18.03 -21.27
CA GLN A 91 14.19 18.82 -20.17
C GLN A 91 13.13 19.63 -19.44
N GLU A 92 12.20 20.25 -20.17
CA GLU A 92 11.04 20.95 -19.59
C GLU A 92 10.13 19.99 -18.84
N LEU A 93 9.86 18.81 -19.42
CA LEU A 93 9.05 17.78 -18.78
C LEU A 93 9.70 17.29 -17.49
N ARG A 94 11.01 17.04 -17.51
CA ARG A 94 11.78 16.69 -16.30
C ARG A 94 11.73 17.79 -15.24
N ALA A 95 11.89 19.04 -15.64
CA ALA A 95 11.80 20.18 -14.73
C ALA A 95 10.41 20.28 -14.10
N PHE A 96 9.35 20.10 -14.90
CA PHE A 96 7.97 20.06 -14.42
C PHE A 96 7.75 18.95 -13.39
N VAL A 97 8.19 17.72 -13.70
CA VAL A 97 8.05 16.59 -12.76
C VAL A 97 8.79 16.86 -11.46
N LEU A 98 10.02 17.38 -11.50
CA LEU A 98 10.78 17.68 -10.29
C LEU A 98 10.19 18.84 -9.46
N ALA A 99 9.42 19.73 -10.10
CA ALA A 99 8.71 20.81 -9.42
C ALA A 99 7.43 20.33 -8.73
N GLU A 100 6.68 19.40 -9.34
CA GLU A 100 5.37 18.95 -8.84
C GLU A 100 5.41 17.63 -8.06
N PHE A 101 6.51 16.87 -8.16
CA PHE A 101 6.67 15.57 -7.50
C PHE A 101 7.94 15.51 -6.63
N ILE A 102 7.89 14.64 -5.62
CA ILE A 102 9.04 14.16 -4.86
C ILE A 102 9.45 12.83 -5.47
N VAL A 103 10.57 12.83 -6.19
CA VAL A 103 11.16 11.68 -6.87
C VAL A 103 12.26 11.09 -5.99
N PRO A 104 12.13 9.82 -5.54
CA PRO A 104 13.13 9.14 -4.72
C PRO A 104 14.52 9.16 -5.35
N GLY A 105 15.55 9.43 -4.55
CA GLY A 105 16.95 9.50 -4.98
C GLY A 105 17.35 10.78 -5.72
N ILE A 106 16.40 11.63 -6.12
CA ILE A 106 16.68 12.84 -6.91
C ILE A 106 16.42 14.11 -6.10
N ASN A 107 15.20 14.26 -5.58
CA ASN A 107 14.80 15.43 -4.78
C ASN A 107 14.10 15.02 -3.47
N ASP A 108 14.27 13.77 -3.04
CA ASP A 108 13.82 13.27 -1.73
C ASP A 108 14.82 13.67 -0.63
N THR A 109 14.70 14.89 -0.12
CA THR A 109 15.32 15.26 1.16
C THR A 109 14.59 14.59 2.32
N ALA A 110 14.58 13.25 2.37
CA ALA A 110 14.20 12.52 3.58
C ALA A 110 15.19 12.86 4.70
N PRO A 111 14.77 12.83 5.99
CA PRO A 111 15.63 13.21 7.09
C PRO A 111 16.90 12.35 7.11
N THR A 112 18.05 12.98 6.89
CA THR A 112 19.37 12.33 6.88
C THR A 112 19.59 11.44 8.11
N ALA A 113 18.96 11.80 9.24
CA ALA A 113 18.98 11.03 10.49
C ALA A 113 18.47 9.59 10.35
N MET A 114 17.37 9.32 9.62
CA MET A 114 16.84 7.96 9.49
C MET A 114 17.76 7.09 8.62
N ARG A 115 18.22 7.62 7.49
CA ARG A 115 19.19 6.93 6.62
C ARG A 115 20.51 6.66 7.36
N ALA A 116 21.00 7.63 8.13
CA ALA A 116 22.18 7.46 8.97
C ALA A 116 21.97 6.38 10.04
N HIS A 117 20.80 6.33 10.67
CA HIS A 117 20.47 5.31 11.67
C HIS A 117 20.45 3.90 11.06
N ILE A 118 19.80 3.72 9.89
CA ILE A 118 19.79 2.44 9.17
C ILE A 118 21.21 2.00 8.83
N LYS A 119 22.05 2.91 8.32
CA LYS A 119 23.46 2.61 8.00
C LYS A 119 24.26 2.21 9.23
N ALA A 120 23.99 2.80 10.39
CA ALA A 120 24.64 2.45 11.65
C ALA A 120 24.18 1.08 12.20
N LEU A 121 22.97 0.63 11.86
CA LEU A 121 22.45 -0.68 12.26
C LEU A 121 22.99 -1.82 11.39
N SER A 122 23.24 -1.60 10.10
CA SER A 122 23.63 -2.64 9.14
C SER A 122 24.78 -3.55 9.63
N PRO A 123 25.90 -3.05 10.20
CA PRO A 123 26.98 -3.93 10.67
C PRO A 123 26.57 -4.87 11.80
N GLN A 124 25.57 -4.49 12.60
CA GLN A 124 25.09 -5.29 13.74
C GLN A 124 24.22 -6.47 13.30
N LEU A 125 23.67 -6.40 12.09
CA LEU A 125 22.81 -7.43 11.50
C LEU A 125 23.61 -8.44 10.66
N VAL A 126 24.89 -8.20 10.42
CA VAL A 126 25.77 -9.16 9.74
C VAL A 126 26.20 -10.24 10.73
N ARG A 127 26.13 -11.50 10.31
CA ARG A 127 26.72 -12.66 10.98
C ARG A 127 27.88 -13.16 10.14
N ARG A 128 28.93 -13.58 10.84
CA ARG A 128 30.08 -14.30 10.28
C ARG A 128 30.21 -15.55 11.10
N ASP A 129 30.00 -16.70 10.46
CA ASP A 129 30.26 -17.98 11.09
C ASP A 129 31.78 -18.16 11.07
N ALA A 130 32.46 -17.65 12.10
CA ALA A 130 33.92 -17.69 12.19
C ALA A 130 34.44 -19.02 12.74
N GLN A 131 33.55 -19.93 13.17
CA GLN A 131 33.86 -21.15 13.90
C GLN A 131 33.10 -22.33 13.31
N ALA A 132 33.81 -23.45 13.12
CA ALA A 132 33.21 -24.71 12.70
C ALA A 132 32.11 -25.15 13.69
N PRO A 133 30.99 -25.71 13.20
CA PRO A 133 29.88 -26.08 14.06
C PRO A 133 30.32 -27.07 15.14
N HIS A 134 29.87 -26.87 16.37
CA HIS A 134 30.10 -27.83 17.44
C HIS A 134 29.13 -29.00 17.31
N ALA A 135 29.51 -30.18 17.82
CA ALA A 135 28.63 -31.34 17.83
C ALA A 135 27.36 -31.03 18.66
N GLY A 136 26.20 -31.04 18.01
CA GLY A 136 24.90 -30.74 18.62
C GLY A 136 24.30 -29.38 18.24
N ASP A 137 25.02 -28.54 17.48
CA ASP A 137 24.45 -27.30 16.95
C ASP A 137 23.42 -27.58 15.84
N SER A 138 22.29 -26.87 15.86
CA SER A 138 21.27 -26.92 14.80
C SER A 138 21.52 -25.93 13.67
N ALA A 139 22.41 -24.95 13.89
CA ALA A 139 22.68 -23.90 12.93
C ALA A 139 23.49 -24.46 11.75
N ILE A 140 23.05 -24.13 10.53
CA ILE A 140 23.75 -24.50 9.30
C ILE A 140 24.87 -23.48 9.08
N HIS A 141 26.10 -23.97 9.03
CA HIS A 141 27.28 -23.13 8.80
C HIS A 141 27.33 -22.59 7.37
N LEU A 142 27.57 -21.28 7.22
CA LEU A 142 27.76 -20.62 5.92
C LEU A 142 29.15 -20.01 5.81
N GLU A 143 29.84 -20.27 4.69
CA GLU A 143 31.20 -19.76 4.46
C GLU A 143 31.27 -18.24 4.28
N GLN A 144 30.18 -17.62 3.81
CA GLN A 144 30.11 -16.19 3.53
C GLN A 144 29.31 -15.46 4.61
N PRO A 145 29.63 -14.18 4.90
CA PRO A 145 28.81 -13.36 5.79
C PRO A 145 27.38 -13.24 5.29
N TYR A 146 26.41 -13.23 6.20
CA TYR A 146 25.00 -13.08 5.87
C TYR A 146 24.27 -12.15 6.84
N VAL A 147 23.24 -11.48 6.35
CA VAL A 147 22.40 -10.58 7.15
C VAL A 147 21.26 -11.36 7.81
N VAL A 148 20.99 -11.06 9.08
CA VAL A 148 19.85 -11.60 9.83
C VAL A 148 18.84 -10.51 10.17
N PRO A 149 17.55 -10.84 10.37
CA PRO A 149 16.54 -9.86 10.77
C PRO A 149 16.84 -9.17 12.11
N GLY A 150 17.57 -9.86 13.00
CA GLY A 150 17.95 -9.35 14.32
C GLY A 150 17.09 -9.92 15.46
N GLY A 151 17.49 -9.57 16.70
CA GLY A 151 16.84 -10.08 17.91
C GLY A 151 17.01 -11.59 18.09
N ARG A 152 15.89 -12.31 18.23
CA ARG A 152 15.88 -13.78 18.42
C ARG A 152 16.20 -14.56 17.13
N PHE A 153 16.21 -13.89 15.99
CA PHE A 153 16.45 -14.48 14.68
C PHE A 153 17.93 -14.34 14.35
N ARG A 154 18.65 -15.47 14.42
CA ARG A 154 20.11 -15.52 14.36
C ARG A 154 20.66 -16.29 13.15
N GLU A 155 19.78 -16.85 12.32
CA GLU A 155 20.11 -17.64 11.14
C GLU A 155 19.61 -16.95 9.86
N MET A 156 20.16 -17.36 8.71
CA MET A 156 19.78 -16.84 7.40
C MET A 156 18.34 -17.24 7.04
N TYR A 157 17.56 -16.28 6.51
CA TYR A 157 16.22 -16.53 6.00
C TYR A 157 16.23 -16.53 4.46
N TYR A 158 15.50 -17.44 3.83
CA TYR A 158 15.47 -17.57 2.36
C TYR A 158 15.12 -16.26 1.63
N TRP A 159 14.15 -15.49 2.16
CA TRP A 159 13.76 -14.20 1.58
C TRP A 159 14.72 -13.05 1.96
N ALA A 160 15.64 -13.27 2.90
CA ALA A 160 16.65 -12.28 3.30
C ALA A 160 17.79 -12.14 2.27
N TYR A 161 17.81 -12.94 1.21
CA TYR A 161 18.70 -12.73 0.05
C TYR A 161 18.65 -11.29 -0.48
N ILE A 162 17.48 -10.63 -0.40
CA ILE A 162 17.29 -9.23 -0.82
C ILE A 162 18.23 -8.27 -0.08
N THR A 163 18.62 -8.57 1.16
CA THR A 163 19.50 -7.72 1.97
C THR A 163 20.99 -7.94 1.70
N ASN A 164 21.39 -9.09 1.14
CA ASN A 164 22.80 -9.42 0.88
C ASN A 164 23.35 -8.79 -0.42
N ILE A 165 22.50 -8.20 -1.27
CA ILE A 165 22.93 -7.56 -2.52
C ILE A 165 23.60 -6.19 -2.29
N PHE A 166 23.40 -5.54 -1.13
CA PHE A 166 23.89 -4.18 -0.86
C PHE A 166 25.20 -4.11 -0.06
N SER A 167 26.00 -5.18 -0.02
CA SER A 167 27.29 -5.20 0.69
C SER A 167 28.51 -5.48 -0.20
N LEU A 168 28.45 -5.11 -1.48
CA LEU A 168 29.63 -4.98 -2.35
C LEU A 168 29.87 -3.52 -2.72
#